data_AF-X1E152-F1
#
_entry.id   AF-X1E152-F1
#
_cell.length_a   1.000
_cell.length_b   1.000
_cell.length_c   1.000
_cell.angle_alpha   90.00
_cell.angle_beta   90.00
_cell.angle_gamma   90.00
#
_symmetry.space_group_name_H-M   'P 1'
#
loop_
_entity.id
_entity.type
_entity.pdbx_description
1 polymer ?
#
loop_
_entity_poly.entity_id
_entity_poly.type
_entity_poly.pdbx_seq_one_letter_code
_entity_poly.pdbx_strand_id
1 'polypeptide(L)'
;MSELFLVFLVTGVLGTLLVIINKILGPKKSNPTKNTPFECGSPYLQDRITPVPIKYYLVAFLFLLFDVEVVFLFPWALVFKKIGSPALIYMAV
;
A
#
# COMPACT_ATOMS: atom_id res chain seq x y z
N MET A 1 -15.79 12.22 -13.91
CA MET A 1 -14.86 11.12 -14.27
C MET A 1 -13.56 11.67 -14.86
N SER A 2 -13.63 12.68 -15.73
CA SER A 2 -12.48 13.49 -16.18
C SER A 2 -11.65 14.05 -15.01
N GLU A 3 -12.29 14.67 -14.02
CA GLU A 3 -11.59 15.32 -12.90
C GLU A 3 -10.74 14.34 -12.09
N LEU A 4 -11.26 13.15 -11.79
CA LEU A 4 -10.51 12.12 -11.07
C LEU A 4 -9.30 11.65 -11.87
N PHE A 5 -9.49 11.43 -13.18
CA PHE A 5 -8.39 11.06 -14.06
C PHE A 5 -7.29 12.14 -14.08
N LEU A 6 -7.67 13.41 -14.15
CA LEU A 6 -6.73 14.53 -14.10
C LEU A 6 -5.98 14.59 -12.77
N VAL A 7 -6.65 14.36 -11.63
CA VAL A 7 -5.99 14.35 -10.32
C VAL A 7 -4.93 13.25 -10.23
N PHE A 8 -5.24 12.02 -10.65
CA PHE A 8 -4.26 10.93 -10.66
C PHE A 8 -3.08 11.22 -11.60
N LEU A 9 -3.36 11.79 -12.78
CA LEU A 9 -2.33 12.11 -13.75
C LEU A 9 -1.40 13.21 -13.22
N VAL A 10 -1.94 14.30 -12.71
CA VAL A 10 -1.16 15.42 -12.17
C VAL A 10 -0.32 14.98 -10.99
N THR A 11 -0.89 14.22 -10.05
CA THR A 11 -0.15 13.76 -8.85
C THR A 11 0.95 12.77 -9.20
N GLY A 12 0.70 11.83 -10.12
CA GLY A 12 1.73 10.90 -10.60
C GLY A 12 2.87 11.60 -11.35
N VAL A 13 2.53 12.56 -12.22
CA VAL A 13 3.52 13.38 -12.95
C VAL A 13 4.32 14.26 -11.98
N LEU A 14 3.67 14.88 -11.01
CA LEU A 14 4.36 15.71 -10.03
C LEU A 14 5.33 14.89 -9.18
N GLY A 15 4.92 13.72 -8.68
CA GLY A 15 5.78 12.84 -7.88
C GLY A 15 7.02 12.39 -8.66
N THR A 16 6.86 12.01 -9.93
CA THR A 16 7.97 11.62 -10.80
C THR A 16 8.89 12.80 -11.14
N LEU A 17 8.33 13.98 -11.44
CA LEU A 17 9.11 15.19 -11.68
C LEU A 17 9.97 15.58 -10.48
N LEU A 18 9.44 15.51 -9.26
CA LEU A 18 10.20 15.83 -8.05
C LEU A 18 11.41 14.90 -7.85
N VAL A 19 11.24 13.60 -8.12
CA VAL A 19 12.35 12.63 -8.08
C VAL A 19 13.41 12.95 -9.14
N ILE A 20 12.99 13.32 -10.36
CA ILE A 20 13.91 13.69 -11.45
C ILE A 20 14.67 14.97 -11.10
N ILE A 21 13.98 15.99 -10.61
CA ILE A 21 14.58 17.27 -10.19
C ILE A 21 15.63 17.02 -9.11
N ASN A 22 15.31 16.21 -8.09
CA ASN A 22 16.28 15.85 -7.05
C ASN A 22 17.51 15.12 -7.61
N LYS A 23 17.32 14.21 -8.58
CA LYS A 23 18.42 13.50 -9.23
C LYS A 23 19.33 14.41 -10.07
N ILE A 24 18.80 15.50 -10.62
CA ILE A 24 19.56 16.46 -11.44
C ILE A 24 20.25 17.51 -10.56
N LEU A 25 19.49 18.16 -9.66
CA LEU A 25 19.96 19.29 -8.85
C LEU A 25 20.63 18.86 -7.54
N GLY A 26 20.36 17.64 -7.05
CA GLY A 26 20.85 17.16 -5.76
C GLY A 26 22.37 16.90 -5.74
N PRO A 27 23.05 17.21 -4.62
CA PRO A 27 24.49 17.01 -4.51
C PRO A 27 24.85 15.52 -4.53
N LYS A 28 25.70 15.13 -5.49
CA LYS A 28 26.15 13.74 -5.67
C LYS A 28 27.47 13.49 -4.96
N LYS A 29 27.43 13.32 -3.64
CA LYS A 29 28.57 12.81 -2.85
C LYS A 29 28.34 11.33 -2.55
N SER A 30 29.02 10.47 -3.29
CA SER A 30 29.06 9.02 -3.10
C SER A 30 30.36 8.62 -2.41
N ASN A 31 30.28 7.74 -1.42
CA ASN A 31 31.42 7.15 -0.71
C ASN A 31 31.08 5.66 -0.54
N PRO A 32 32.04 4.72 -0.68
CA PRO A 32 31.80 3.30 -0.37
C PRO A 32 31.03 3.08 0.94
N THR A 33 31.38 3.76 2.03
CA THR A 33 30.68 3.64 3.33
C THR A 33 29.24 4.15 3.30
N LYS A 34 28.94 5.16 2.46
CA LYS A 34 27.56 5.68 2.29
C LYS A 34 26.67 4.71 1.50
N ASN A 35 27.28 3.88 0.65
CA ASN A 35 26.57 2.93 -0.20
C ASN A 35 26.39 1.55 0.45
N THR A 36 26.92 1.34 1.66
CA THR A 36 26.69 0.12 2.44
C THR A 36 25.56 0.31 3.46
N PRO A 37 24.75 -0.72 3.75
CA PRO A 37 23.78 -0.68 4.84
C PRO A 37 24.43 -0.32 6.18
N PHE A 38 23.68 0.39 7.01
CA PHE A 38 24.16 0.80 8.33
C PHE A 38 24.04 -0.35 9.34
N GLU A 39 25.14 -0.68 10.01
CA GLU A 39 25.26 -1.75 11.02
C GLU A 39 25.99 -1.26 12.29
N CYS A 40 25.62 -0.07 12.79
CA CYS A 40 26.17 0.50 14.03
C CYS A 40 27.72 0.56 14.12
N GLY A 41 28.40 0.68 12.97
CA GLY A 41 29.88 0.70 12.87
C GLY A 41 30.54 -0.66 12.65
N SER A 42 29.79 -1.76 12.67
CA SER A 42 30.24 -3.08 12.23
C SER A 42 30.23 -3.16 10.70
N PRO A 43 31.15 -3.94 10.08
CA PRO A 43 30.99 -4.33 8.68
C PRO A 43 29.65 -5.05 8.49
N TYR A 44 29.01 -4.82 7.34
CA TYR A 44 27.77 -5.50 6.97
C TYR A 44 28.00 -7.02 6.92
N LEU A 45 27.35 -7.77 7.79
CA LEU A 45 27.56 -9.22 7.94
C LEU A 45 26.58 -10.07 7.13
N GLN A 46 25.52 -9.47 6.58
CA GLN A 46 24.35 -10.22 6.11
C GLN A 46 24.17 -10.15 4.59
N ASP A 47 24.93 -10.94 3.82
CA ASP A 47 24.79 -10.96 2.35
C ASP A 47 23.47 -11.56 1.84
N ARG A 48 22.66 -12.17 2.73
CA ARG A 48 21.43 -12.87 2.38
C ARG A 48 20.27 -12.42 3.25
N ILE A 49 19.11 -12.23 2.62
CA ILE A 49 17.84 -12.02 3.30
C ILE A 49 17.54 -13.28 4.14
N THR A 50 17.65 -13.17 5.45
CA THR A 50 17.21 -14.20 6.38
C THR A 50 15.69 -14.12 6.53
N PRO A 51 14.95 -15.25 6.51
CA PRO A 51 13.53 -15.24 6.81
C PRO A 51 13.27 -14.61 8.18
N VAL A 52 12.53 -13.51 8.20
CA VAL A 52 12.08 -12.88 9.45
C VAL A 52 10.75 -13.53 9.85
N PRO A 53 10.59 -13.99 11.10
CA PRO A 53 9.33 -14.55 11.54
C PRO A 53 8.22 -13.49 11.50
N ILE A 54 7.15 -13.76 10.75
CA ILE A 54 6.00 -12.87 10.63
C ILE A 54 5.10 -13.10 11.86
N LYS A 55 5.29 -12.30 12.91
CA LYS A 55 4.51 -12.42 14.15
C LYS A 55 3.03 -12.04 13.99
N TYR A 56 2.69 -11.28 12.95
CA TYR A 56 1.35 -10.70 12.75
C TYR A 56 0.60 -11.30 11.55
N TYR A 57 0.94 -12.52 11.13
CA TYR A 57 0.32 -13.15 9.96
C TYR A 57 -1.20 -13.32 10.14
N LEU A 58 -1.67 -13.55 11.37
CA LEU A 58 -3.10 -13.61 11.68
C LEU A 58 -3.82 -12.29 11.40
N VAL A 59 -3.18 -11.15 11.68
CA VAL A 59 -3.76 -9.82 11.37
C VAL A 59 -3.88 -9.64 9.87
N ALA A 60 -2.88 -10.08 9.10
CA ALA A 60 -2.92 -10.02 7.64
C ALA A 60 -4.03 -10.92 7.04
N PHE A 61 -4.19 -12.14 7.57
CA PHE A 61 -5.28 -13.03 7.15
C PHE A 61 -6.65 -12.47 7.51
N LEU A 62 -6.80 -11.90 8.71
CA LEU A 62 -8.05 -11.28 9.14
C LEU A 62 -8.39 -10.06 8.28
N PHE A 63 -7.39 -9.22 7.97
CA PHE A 63 -7.56 -8.10 7.04
C PHE A 63 -8.01 -8.58 5.66
N LEU A 64 -7.37 -9.61 5.11
CA LEU A 64 -7.74 -10.18 3.81
C LEU A 64 -9.17 -10.72 3.82
N LEU A 65 -9.58 -11.41 4.89
CA LEU A 65 -10.92 -11.94 5.04
C LEU A 65 -11.96 -10.82 5.09
N PHE A 66 -11.75 -9.79 5.92
CA PHE A 66 -12.68 -8.66 6.01
C PHE A 66 -12.72 -7.79 4.75
N ASP A 67 -11.60 -7.62 4.04
CA ASP A 67 -11.57 -6.87 2.78
C ASP A 67 -12.44 -7.55 1.72
N VAL A 68 -12.40 -8.88 1.66
CA VAL A 68 -13.27 -9.68 0.78
C VAL A 68 -14.74 -9.55 1.19
N GLU A 69 -15.08 -9.59 2.47
CA GLU A 69 -16.46 -9.38 2.95
C GLU A 69 -17.02 -8.01 2.57
N VAL A 70 -16.19 -6.96 2.65
CA VAL A 70 -16.58 -5.60 2.29
C VAL A 70 -16.95 -5.48 0.80
N VAL A 71 -16.29 -6.23 -0.09
CA VAL A 71 -16.67 -6.29 -1.50
C VAL A 71 -18.11 -6.78 -1.69
N PHE A 72 -18.61 -7.68 -0.84
CA PHE A 72 -20.00 -8.16 -0.88
C PHE A 72 -20.99 -7.19 -0.21
N LEU A 73 -20.53 -6.43 0.79
CA LEU A 73 -21.36 -5.42 1.46
C LEU A 73 -21.77 -4.27 0.51
N PHE A 74 -20.92 -3.88 -0.44
CA PHE A 74 -21.23 -2.81 -1.40
C PHE A 74 -22.47 -3.07 -2.27
N PRO A 75 -22.56 -4.16 -3.05
CA PRO A 75 -23.75 -4.43 -3.87
C PRO A 75 -25.00 -4.64 -3.01
N TRP A 76 -24.87 -5.27 -1.84
CA TRP A 76 -25.96 -5.39 -0.88
C TRP A 76 -26.51 -4.01 -0.45
N ALA A 77 -25.62 -3.08 -0.07
CA ALA A 77 -26.00 -1.73 0.32
C ALA A 77 -26.69 -0.96 -0.82
N LEU A 78 -26.26 -1.16 -2.08
CA LEU A 78 -26.88 -0.54 -3.25
C LEU A 78 -28.34 -1.00 -3.48
N VAL A 79 -28.65 -2.27 -3.21
CA VAL A 79 -30.01 -2.82 -3.40
C VAL A 79 -30.90 -2.68 -2.16
N PHE A 80 -30.32 -2.39 -1.00
CA PHE A 80 -31.03 -2.27 0.28
C PHE A 80 -32.26 -1.37 0.20
N LYS A 81 -32.14 -0.19 -0.45
CA LYS A 81 -33.25 0.76 -0.59
C LYS A 81 -34.44 0.21 -1.41
N LYS A 82 -34.20 -0.76 -2.29
CA LYS A 82 -35.26 -1.39 -3.11
C LYS A 82 -35.94 -2.55 -2.39
N ILE A 83 -35.17 -3.32 -1.63
CA ILE A 83 -35.64 -4.54 -0.97
C ILE A 83 -36.22 -4.23 0.43
N GLY A 84 -35.67 -3.25 1.14
CA GLY A 84 -36.10 -2.89 2.50
C GLY A 84 -35.59 -3.87 3.57
N SER A 85 -36.32 -4.01 4.66
CA SER A 85 -35.94 -4.86 5.81
C SER A 85 -35.60 -6.33 5.48
N PRO A 86 -36.20 -7.02 4.48
CA PRO A 86 -35.79 -8.37 4.10
C PRO A 86 -34.33 -8.48 3.64
N ALA A 87 -33.73 -7.40 3.14
CA ALA A 87 -32.33 -7.39 2.74
C ALA A 87 -31.39 -7.66 3.93
N LEU A 88 -31.77 -7.31 5.16
CA LEU A 88 -30.98 -7.62 6.36
C LEU A 88 -30.85 -9.13 6.56
N ILE A 89 -31.90 -9.89 6.24
CA ILE A 89 -31.91 -11.35 6.37
C ILE A 89 -30.98 -11.98 5.32
N TYR A 90 -31.00 -11.49 4.08
CA TYR A 90 -30.11 -11.97 3.01
C TYR A 90 -28.62 -11.64 3.21
N MET A 91 -28.28 -10.74 4.14
CA MET A 91 -26.88 -10.46 4.50
C MET A 91 -26.43 -11.28 5.71
N ALA A 92 -27.36 -11.63 6.59
CA ALA A 92 -27.08 -12.40 7.79
C ALA A 92 -26.99 -13.92 7.53
N VAL A 93 -27.53 -14.39 6.40
CA VAL A 93 -27.59 -15.79 5.95
C VAL A 93 -26.80 -15.93 4.65
#